data_AF-A0A2G9YK78-F1
#
_entry.id   AF-A0A2G9YK78-F1
#
_cell.length_a   1.000
_cell.length_b   1.000
_cell.length_c   1.000
_cell.angle_alpha   90.00
_cell.angle_beta   90.00
_cell.angle_gamma   90.00
#
_symmetry.space_group_name_H-M   'P 1'
#
loop_
_entity.id
_entity.type
_entity.pdbx_description
1 polymer ?
#
loop_
_entity_poly.entity_id
_entity_poly.type
_entity_poly.pdbx_seq_one_letter_code
_entity_poly.pdbx_strand_id
1 'polypeptide(L)' 'NDPGNIFLVDLIKIFQGPFILNECFLKKHPCPNIKRCILRKKITRIEEYVLKKLKGITVSCLLKGD' A
#
# COMPACT_ATOMS: atom_id res chain seq x y z
N ASN A 1 20.80 11.32 10.78
CA ASN A 1 19.44 10.87 10.39
C ASN A 1 18.88 10.01 11.50
N ASP A 2 17.75 10.43 12.09
CA ASP A 2 17.04 9.65 13.11
C ASP A 2 16.11 8.63 12.44
N PRO A 3 16.30 7.31 12.62
CA PRO A 3 15.42 6.27 12.06
C PRO A 3 13.96 6.38 12.52
N GLY A 4 13.68 7.09 13.61
CA GLY A 4 12.33 7.35 14.11
C GLY A 4 11.50 8.30 13.24
N ASN A 5 12.16 9.08 12.38
CA ASN A 5 11.49 10.01 11.46
C ASN A 5 11.36 9.45 10.03
N ILE A 6 11.79 8.20 9.80
CA ILE A 6 11.72 7.54 8.48
C ILE A 6 10.58 6.54 8.50
N PHE A 7 9.46 6.87 7.87
CA PHE A 7 8.30 6.00 7.79
C PHE A 7 8.48 4.92 6.72
N LEU A 8 8.05 3.70 7.03
CA LEU A 8 8.16 2.57 6.11
C LEU A 8 7.36 2.80 4.82
N VAL A 9 6.18 3.42 4.93
CA VAL A 9 5.33 3.72 3.76
C VAL A 9 5.99 4.67 2.77
N ASP A 10 6.83 5.60 3.24
CA ASP A 10 7.53 6.54 2.37
C ASP A 10 8.62 5.81 1.58
N LEU A 11 9.33 4.89 2.22
CA LEU A 11 10.32 4.04 1.54
C LEU A 11 9.67 3.14 0.50
N ILE A 12 8.57 2.46 0.84
CA ILE A 12 7.80 1.66 -0.12
C ILE A 12 7.43 2.53 -1.33
N LYS A 13 6.92 3.74 -1.09
CA LYS A 13 6.53 4.66 -2.16
C LYS A 13 7.70 5.09 -3.04
N ILE A 14 8.85 5.41 -2.44
CA ILE A 14 10.04 5.85 -3.18
C ILE A 14 10.59 4.73 -4.06
N PHE A 15 10.68 3.50 -3.53
CA PHE A 15 11.35 2.39 -4.22
C PHE A 15 10.42 1.55 -5.11
N GLN A 16 9.16 1.39 -4.72
CA GLN A 16 8.20 0.49 -5.40
C GLN A 16 7.02 1.24 -6.02
N GLY A 17 6.85 2.53 -5.70
CA GLY A 17 5.66 3.28 -6.07
C GLY A 17 4.51 3.10 -5.06
N PRO A 18 3.30 3.61 -5.38
CA PRO A 18 2.17 3.53 -4.47
C PRO A 18 1.83 2.09 -4.11
N PHE A 19 1.50 1.85 -2.84
CA PHE A 19 1.04 0.54 -2.39
C PHE A 19 -0.33 0.24 -3.00
N ILE A 20 -0.36 -0.66 -3.98
CA ILE A 20 -1.58 -1.07 -4.70
C ILE A 20 -1.66 -2.60 -4.69
N LEU A 21 -2.74 -3.15 -4.17
CA LEU A 21 -2.96 -4.61 -4.12
C LEU A 21 -3.55 -5.15 -5.44
N ASN A 22 -4.26 -4.30 -6.18
CA ASN A 22 -4.87 -4.71 -7.44
C ASN A 22 -5.00 -3.53 -8.40
N GLU A 23 -4.30 -3.62 -9.52
CA GLU A 23 -4.34 -2.62 -10.58
C GLU A 23 -5.57 -2.76 -11.50
N CYS A 24 -6.42 -3.78 -11.26
CA CYS A 24 -7.65 -4.02 -12.02
C CYS A 24 -7.42 -4.20 -13.53
N PHE A 25 -6.44 -5.01 -13.92
CA PHE A 25 -6.22 -5.43 -15.30
C PHE A 25 -6.82 -6.80 -15.58
N LEU A 26 -7.44 -6.96 -16.74
CA LEU A 26 -7.86 -8.25 -17.27
C LEU A 26 -7.08 -8.51 -18.56
N LYS A 27 -6.28 -9.57 -18.57
CA LYS A 27 -5.24 -9.78 -19.59
C LYS A 27 -4.26 -8.60 -19.63
N LYS A 28 -4.28 -7.81 -20.70
CA LYS A 28 -3.43 -6.63 -20.91
C LYS A 28 -4.23 -5.33 -20.99
N HIS A 29 -5.52 -5.37 -20.67
CA HIS A 29 -6.41 -4.21 -20.76
C HIS A 29 -6.94 -3.81 -19.38
N PRO A 30 -7.14 -2.51 -19.13
CA PRO A 30 -7.86 -2.07 -17.96
C PRO A 30 -9.25 -2.74 -17.88
N CYS A 31 -9.66 -3.16 -16.69
CA CYS A 31 -10.97 -3.74 -16.49
C CYS A 31 -12.06 -2.72 -16.90
N PRO A 32 -12.97 -3.05 -17.84
CA PRO A 32 -14.01 -2.11 -18.29
C PRO A 32 -14.99 -1.76 -17.16
N ASN A 33 -15.14 -2.66 -16.18
CA ASN A 33 -16.06 -2.50 -15.05
C ASN A 33 -15.41 -1.81 -13.84
N ILE A 34 -14.24 -1.19 -13.98
CA ILE A 34 -13.46 -0.65 -12.85
C ILE A 34 -14.24 0.33 -11.96
N LYS A 35 -15.23 1.05 -12.51
CA LYS A 35 -16.08 2.00 -11.77
C LYS A 35 -17.17 1.32 -10.92
N ARG A 36 -17.60 0.12 -11.30
CA ARG A 36 -18.72 -0.62 -10.66
C ARG A 36 -18.29 -1.96 -10.05
N CYS A 37 -17.00 -2.27 -10.09
CA CYS A 37 -16.46 -3.55 -9.64
C CYS A 37 -16.51 -3.69 -8.11
N ILE A 38 -17.37 -4.58 -7.62
CA ILE A 38 -17.52 -4.89 -6.19
C ILE A 38 -16.22 -5.44 -5.61
N LEU A 39 -15.48 -6.24 -6.39
CA LEU A 39 -14.19 -6.78 -5.98
C LEU A 39 -13.17 -5.66 -5.75
N ARG A 40 -13.05 -4.71 -6.69
CA ARG A 40 -12.17 -3.54 -6.51
C ARG A 40 -12.49 -2.81 -5.21
N LYS A 41 -13.76 -2.53 -4.94
CA LYS A 41 -14.19 -1.85 -3.69
C LYS A 41 -13.77 -2.62 -2.43
N LYS A 42 -13.86 -3.96 -2.44
CA LYS A 42 -13.39 -4.80 -1.32
C LYS A 42 -11.88 -4.77 -1.19
N ILE A 43 -11.13 -4.89 -2.28
CA ILE A 43 -9.67 -4.83 -2.28
C ILE A 43 -9.15 -3.46 -1.83
N THR A 44 -9.73 -2.36 -2.31
CA THR A 44 -9.35 -1.00 -1.89
C THR A 44 -9.51 -0.80 -0.38
N ARG A 45 -10.56 -1.36 0.24
CA ARG A 45 -10.70 -1.31 1.71
C ARG A 45 -9.60 -2.07 2.45
N ILE A 46 -9.16 -3.21 1.89
CA ILE A 46 -8.04 -3.98 2.45
C ILE A 46 -6.74 -3.20 2.29
N GLU A 47 -6.52 -2.59 1.13
CA GLU A 47 -5.36 -1.74 0.83
C GLU A 47 -5.28 -0.55 1.81
N GLU A 48 -6.38 0.16 2.03
CA GLU A 48 -6.50 1.24 3.01
C GLU A 48 -6.20 0.77 4.43
N TYR A 49 -6.71 -0.40 4.81
CA TYR A 49 -6.46 -0.99 6.12
C TYR A 49 -4.96 -1.30 6.32
N VAL A 50 -4.33 -1.95 5.34
CA VAL A 50 -2.90 -2.30 5.39
C VAL A 50 -2.06 -1.01 5.42
N LEU A 51 -2.35 -0.04 4.55
CA LEU A 51 -1.66 1.25 4.54
C LEU A 51 -1.78 1.96 5.89
N LYS A 52 -2.96 1.95 6.52
CA LYS A 52 -3.15 2.55 7.84
C LYS A 52 -2.27 1.87 8.90
N LYS A 53 -2.09 0.55 8.83
CA LYS A 53 -1.18 -0.18 9.73
C LYS A 53 0.28 0.16 9.45
N LEU A 54 0.70 0.17 8.19
CA LEU A 54 2.08 0.48 7.81
C LEU A 54 2.49 1.92 8.12
N LYS A 55 1.55 2.89 8.07
CA LYS A 55 1.82 4.31 8.40
C LYS A 55 2.35 4.52 9.81
N GLY A 56 2.09 3.62 10.76
CA GLY A 56 2.61 3.71 12.12
C GLY A 56 4.03 3.15 12.29
N ILE A 57 4.58 2.51 11.25
CA ILE A 57 5.87 1.82 11.34
C ILE A 57 6.97 2.72 10.81
N THR A 58 8.01 2.89 11.62
CA THR A 58 9.24 3.61 11.25
C THR A 58 10.39 2.62 11.11
N VAL A 59 11.49 3.03 10.48
CA VAL A 59 12.71 2.21 10.42
C VAL A 59 13.22 1.88 11.84
N SER A 60 13.02 2.77 12.81
CA SER A 60 13.38 2.49 14.20
C SER A 60 12.63 1.31 14.81
N CYS A 61 11.35 1.09 14.46
CA CYS A 61 10.57 -0.06 14.92
C CYS A 61 11.18 -1.37 14.40
N LEU A 62 11.58 -1.38 13.12
CA LEU A 62 12.18 -2.55 12.48
C LEU A 62 13.56 -2.91 13.07
N LEU A 63 14.34 -1.91 13.48
CA LEU A 63 15.63 -2.13 14.14
C LEU A 63 15.48 -2.68 15.58
N LYS A 64 14.33 -2.40 16.23
CA LYS A 64 14.02 -2.88 17.58
C LYS A 64 13.32 -4.25 17.60
N GLY A 65 12.74 -4.66 16.47
CA GLY A 65 12.00 -5.91 16.35
C GLY A 65 10.56 -5.84 16.87
N ASP A 66 9.99 -4.63 16.94
CA ASP A 66 8.63 -4.33 17.43
C ASP A 66 7.56 -4.47 16.33
#